data_AF-A0A432ZA11-F1
#
_entry.id   AF-A0A432ZA11-F1
#
_cell.length_a   1.000
_cell.length_b   1.000
_cell.length_c   1.000
_cell.angle_alpha   90.00
_cell.angle_beta   90.00
_cell.angle_gamma   90.00
#
_symmetry.space_group_name_H-M   'P 1'
#
loop_
_entity.id
_entity.type
_entity.pdbx_description
1 polymer ?
#
loop_
_entity_poly.entity_id
_entity_poly.type
_entity_poly.pdbx_seq_one_letter_code
_entity_poly.pdbx_strand_id
1 'polypeptide(L)'
;MKSIANLYLQELKPNREWLTLQRFVTYVGGLLVVFIVIWATLTALQSQQQKKLVAHIEQGNALQAELQVKQRALDEALNDSRLNGELDALDRQVRLRYELMAQLQQVTGKNQTSFSQLLADLARVDTSAIWLHRILLQDDALTLQGRTIEPQQLPSWLASFSQYEALQQRPFGVFELRAEEAPGLVFTVGHLEHRQTMNVTAGGAR
;
A
#
# COMPACT_ATOMS: atom_id res chain seq x y z
N MET A 1 -1.20 101.91 99.19
CA MET A 1 -1.17 101.25 97.87
C MET A 1 -0.75 99.80 98.07
N LYS A 2 -1.67 98.83 97.95
CA LYS A 2 -1.39 97.41 98.20
C LYS A 2 -1.59 96.65 96.90
N SER A 3 -0.47 96.28 96.26
CA SER A 3 -0.46 95.48 95.04
C SER A 3 -0.71 94.02 95.40
N ILE A 4 -1.80 93.46 94.91
CA ILE A 4 -2.09 92.03 95.05
C ILE A 4 -1.29 91.35 93.95
N ALA A 5 -0.14 90.78 94.31
CA ALA A 5 0.68 90.00 93.40
C ALA A 5 -0.17 88.86 92.84
N ASN A 6 -0.26 88.77 91.52
CA ASN A 6 -1.02 87.74 90.82
C ASN A 6 -0.32 86.40 91.02
N LEU A 7 -0.75 85.64 92.03
CA LEU A 7 -0.30 84.28 92.35
C LEU A 7 -0.86 83.23 91.40
N TYR A 8 -1.18 83.62 90.16
CA TYR A 8 -1.57 82.69 89.11
C TYR A 8 -0.33 81.96 88.62
N LEU A 9 0.07 80.98 89.41
CA LEU A 9 1.15 80.07 89.11
C LEU A 9 0.80 79.34 87.80
N GLN A 10 1.69 79.37 86.81
CA GLN A 10 1.53 78.66 85.53
C GLN A 10 1.30 77.16 85.69
N GLU A 11 1.59 76.61 86.87
CA GLU A 11 1.42 75.21 87.24
C GLU A 11 -0.03 74.83 87.60
N LEU A 12 -0.92 75.81 87.86
CA LEU A 12 -2.35 75.58 88.09
C LEU A 12 -3.18 75.58 86.79
N LYS A 13 -2.56 75.33 85.63
CA LYS A 13 -3.32 75.02 84.42
C LYS A 13 -3.90 73.61 84.55
N PRO A 14 -5.23 73.43 84.55
CA PRO A 14 -5.79 72.09 84.48
C PRO A 14 -5.30 71.47 83.18
N ASN A 15 -4.41 70.47 83.31
CA ASN A 15 -3.91 69.70 82.19
C ASN A 15 -5.10 68.95 81.62
N ARG A 16 -5.73 69.54 80.59
CA ARG A 16 -6.77 68.84 79.83
C ARG A 16 -6.07 67.64 79.25
N GLU A 17 -6.34 66.45 79.77
CA GLU A 17 -5.86 65.21 79.17
C GLU A 17 -6.60 65.02 77.84
N TRP A 18 -6.06 65.58 76.76
CA TRP A 18 -6.58 65.40 75.41
C TRP A 18 -6.57 63.90 75.02
N LEU A 19 -5.73 63.11 75.71
CA LEU A 19 -5.60 61.66 75.65
C LEU A 19 -6.02 60.99 76.98
N THR A 20 -7.29 61.10 77.38
CA THR A 20 -7.81 60.14 78.36
C THR A 20 -7.62 58.73 77.80
N LEU A 21 -6.98 57.81 78.54
CA LEU A 21 -6.67 56.43 78.12
C LEU A 21 -7.85 55.75 77.41
N GLN A 22 -9.06 56.03 77.89
CA GLN A 22 -10.32 55.53 77.35
C GLN A 22 -10.59 55.99 75.90
N ARG A 23 -10.30 57.25 75.55
CA ARG A 23 -10.47 57.77 74.18
C ARG A 23 -9.47 57.14 73.22
N PHE A 24 -8.22 56.97 73.66
CA PHE A 24 -7.19 56.30 72.86
C PHE A 24 -7.59 54.85 72.54
N VAL A 25 -8.05 54.10 73.54
CA VAL A 25 -8.51 52.72 73.36
C VAL A 25 -9.72 52.64 72.42
N THR A 26 -10.68 53.57 72.49
CA THR A 26 -11.82 53.58 71.56
C THR A 26 -11.42 53.88 70.12
N TYR A 27 -10.50 54.83 69.88
CA TYR A 27 -10.04 55.15 68.53
C TYR A 27 -9.18 54.04 67.94
N VAL A 28 -8.25 53.49 68.74
CA VAL A 28 -7.40 52.38 68.31
C VAL A 28 -8.23 51.11 68.09
N GLY A 29 -9.18 50.82 68.97
CA GLY A 29 -10.13 49.71 68.82
C GLY A 29 -11.00 49.86 67.57
N GLY A 30 -11.55 51.07 67.34
CA GLY A 30 -12.32 51.37 66.12
C GLY A 30 -11.47 51.22 64.86
N LEU A 31 -10.23 51.73 64.86
CA LEU A 31 -9.29 51.58 63.75
C LEU A 31 -8.96 50.10 63.48
N LEU A 32 -8.74 49.31 64.52
CA LEU A 32 -8.48 47.87 64.41
C LEU A 32 -9.68 47.14 63.80
N VAL A 33 -10.90 47.45 64.26
CA VAL A 33 -12.12 46.85 63.69
C VAL A 33 -12.24 47.20 62.21
N VAL A 34 -12.02 48.46 61.83
CA VAL A 34 -12.02 48.87 60.42
C VAL A 34 -10.96 48.11 59.62
N PHE A 35 -9.74 47.96 60.14
CA PHE A 35 -8.68 47.17 59.49
C PHE A 35 -9.08 45.70 59.31
N ILE A 36 -9.68 45.08 60.32
CA ILE A 36 -10.15 43.69 60.26
C ILE A 36 -11.25 43.54 59.20
N VAL A 37 -12.20 44.48 59.14
CA VAL A 37 -13.27 44.46 58.13
C VAL A 37 -12.72 44.64 56.72
N ILE A 38 -11.77 45.57 56.53
CA ILE A 38 -11.10 45.77 55.23
C ILE A 38 -10.33 44.49 54.85
N TRP A 39 -9.60 43.89 55.78
CA TRP A 39 -8.85 42.68 55.51
C TRP A 39 -9.76 41.47 55.18
N ALA A 40 -10.86 41.31 55.92
CA ALA A 40 -11.85 40.26 55.68
C ALA A 40 -12.55 40.42 54.32
N THR A 41 -12.87 41.65 53.92
CA THR A 41 -13.50 41.93 52.62
C THR A 41 -12.54 41.69 51.46
N LEU A 42 -11.28 42.13 51.57
CA LEU A 42 -10.25 41.88 50.56
C LEU A 42 -9.96 40.38 50.38
N THR A 43 -9.83 39.64 51.48
CA THR A 43 -9.59 38.18 51.43
C THR A 43 -10.79 37.42 50.86
N ALA A 44 -12.02 37.83 51.19
CA ALA A 44 -13.23 37.24 50.62
C ALA A 44 -13.29 37.44 49.09
N LEU A 45 -13.01 38.66 48.61
CA LEU A 45 -12.97 38.98 47.18
C LEU A 45 -11.88 38.20 46.44
N GLN A 46 -10.68 38.11 47.02
CA GLN A 46 -9.57 37.34 46.45
C GLN A 46 -9.91 35.84 46.35
N SER A 47 -10.58 35.28 47.37
CA SER A 47 -11.00 33.87 47.34
C SER A 47 -12.00 33.58 46.22
N GLN A 48 -12.90 34.52 45.93
CA GLN A 48 -13.87 34.36 44.84
C GLN A 48 -13.19 34.36 43.48
N GLN A 49 -12.18 35.21 43.28
CA GLN A 49 -11.40 35.24 42.04
C GLN A 49 -10.59 33.95 41.85
N GLN A 50 -9.96 33.45 42.91
CA GLN A 50 -9.23 32.17 42.89
C GLN A 50 -10.16 30.99 42.54
N LYS A 51 -11.36 30.94 43.14
CA LYS A 51 -12.36 29.90 42.82
C LYS A 51 -12.79 29.92 41.35
N LYS A 52 -12.99 31.10 40.77
CA LYS A 52 -13.32 31.23 39.34
C LYS A 52 -12.16 30.73 38.47
N LEU A 53 -10.92 31.10 38.81
CA LEU A 53 -9.74 30.68 38.07
C LEU A 53 -9.56 29.16 38.11
N VAL A 54 -9.70 28.55 39.30
CA VAL A 54 -9.65 27.09 39.46
C VAL A 54 -10.77 26.41 38.68
N ALA A 55 -12.00 26.92 38.72
CA ALA A 55 -13.11 26.37 37.94
C ALA A 55 -12.85 26.43 36.42
N HIS A 56 -12.24 27.51 35.92
CA HIS A 56 -11.87 27.60 34.51
C HIS A 56 -10.75 26.63 34.13
N ILE A 57 -9.77 26.43 35.01
CA ILE A 57 -8.68 25.45 34.80
C ILE A 57 -9.25 24.03 34.82
N GLU A 58 -10.14 23.71 35.75
CA GLU A 58 -10.82 22.41 35.83
C GLU A 58 -11.66 22.13 34.58
N GLN A 59 -12.41 23.13 34.10
CA GLN A 59 -13.16 23.01 32.83
C GLN A 59 -12.23 22.78 31.64
N GLY A 60 -11.11 23.52 31.56
CA GLY A 60 -10.11 23.34 30.52
C GLY A 60 -9.49 21.94 30.54
N ASN A 61 -9.13 21.45 31.74
CA ASN A 61 -8.57 20.13 31.93
C ASN A 61 -9.57 19.01 31.57
N ALA A 62 -10.85 19.17 31.95
CA ALA A 62 -11.90 18.22 31.60
C ALA A 62 -12.10 18.14 30.08
N LEU A 63 -12.11 19.30 29.40
CA LEU A 63 -12.25 19.35 27.95
C LEU A 63 -11.02 18.75 27.25
N GLN A 64 -9.82 19.01 27.77
CA GLN A 64 -8.59 18.43 27.24
C GLN A 64 -8.53 16.91 27.45
N ALA A 65 -9.04 16.40 28.57
CA ALA A 65 -9.18 14.97 28.81
C ALA A 65 -10.18 14.34 27.83
N GLU A 66 -11.32 14.98 27.57
CA GLU A 66 -12.30 14.51 26.57
C GLU A 66 -11.70 14.48 25.16
N LEU A 67 -10.94 15.52 24.79
CA LEU A 67 -10.22 15.56 23.51
C LEU A 67 -9.19 14.43 23.41
N GLN A 68 -8.41 14.17 24.46
CA GLN A 68 -7.46 13.05 24.46
C GLN A 68 -8.16 11.69 24.31
N VAL A 69 -9.31 11.48 24.97
CA VAL A 69 -10.09 10.24 24.84
C VAL A 69 -10.60 10.08 23.40
N LYS A 70 -11.17 11.13 22.81
CA LYS A 70 -11.63 11.09 21.41
C LYS A 70 -10.49 10.88 20.44
N GLN A 71 -9.34 11.49 20.68
CA GLN A 71 -8.16 11.32 19.84
C GLN A 71 -7.62 9.90 19.91
N ARG A 72 -7.54 9.30 21.11
CA ARG A 72 -7.16 7.89 21.28
C ARG A 72 -8.15 6.94 20.60
N ALA A 73 -9.45 7.19 20.74
CA ALA A 73 -10.48 6.38 20.06
C ALA A 73 -10.37 6.49 18.54
N LEU A 74 -10.03 7.66 18.02
CA LEU A 74 -9.79 7.86 16.59
C LEU A 74 -8.49 7.16 16.14
N ASP A 75 -7.41 7.30 16.89
CA ASP A 75 -6.14 6.63 16.60
C ASP A 75 -6.28 5.10 16.67
N GLU A 76 -7.09 4.57 17.58
CA GLU A 76 -7.40 3.14 17.69
C GLU A 76 -8.26 2.66 16.51
N ALA A 77 -9.25 3.45 16.09
CA ALA A 77 -10.06 3.15 14.90
C ALA A 77 -9.25 3.24 13.59
N LEU A 78 -8.28 4.16 13.50
CA LEU A 78 -7.40 4.31 12.34
C LEU A 78 -6.25 3.28 12.34
N ASN A 79 -5.78 2.87 13.52
CA ASN A 79 -4.81 1.77 13.69
C ASN A 79 -5.48 0.40 13.78
N ASP A 80 -6.72 0.24 13.29
CA ASP A 80 -7.33 -1.07 13.10
C ASP A 80 -6.53 -1.84 12.02
N SER A 81 -5.39 -2.36 12.46
CA SER A 81 -4.34 -3.02 11.68
C SER A 81 -4.88 -4.26 10.99
N ARG A 82 -6.07 -4.70 11.40
CA ARG A 82 -6.86 -5.74 10.74
C ARG A 82 -7.36 -5.28 9.38
N LEU A 83 -7.92 -4.08 9.27
CA LEU A 83 -8.47 -3.59 8.00
C LEU A 83 -7.34 -3.33 6.99
N ASN A 84 -6.24 -2.73 7.44
CA ASN A 84 -5.06 -2.53 6.59
C ASN A 84 -4.40 -3.87 6.20
N GLY A 85 -4.34 -4.84 7.11
CA GLY A 85 -3.84 -6.19 6.83
C GLY A 85 -4.72 -6.97 5.85
N GLU A 86 -6.04 -6.84 5.96
CA GLU A 86 -7.00 -7.44 5.03
C GLU A 86 -6.93 -6.81 3.65
N LEU A 87 -6.82 -5.47 3.56
CA LEU A 87 -6.63 -4.78 2.28
C LEU A 87 -5.34 -5.24 1.58
N ASP A 88 -4.22 -5.30 2.31
CA ASP A 88 -2.94 -5.71 1.75
C ASP A 88 -2.93 -7.21 1.34
N ALA A 89 -3.60 -8.07 2.12
CA ALA A 89 -3.82 -9.46 1.73
C ALA A 89 -4.69 -9.58 0.47
N LEU A 90 -5.76 -8.81 0.36
CA LEU A 90 -6.66 -8.80 -0.79
C LEU A 90 -5.94 -8.26 -2.04
N ASP A 91 -5.18 -7.19 -1.91
CA ASP A 91 -4.42 -6.59 -3.02
C ASP A 91 -3.33 -7.55 -3.53
N ARG A 92 -2.65 -8.28 -2.63
CA ARG A 92 -1.75 -9.38 -3.01
C ARG A 92 -2.48 -10.47 -3.80
N GLN A 93 -3.65 -10.92 -3.34
CA GLN A 93 -4.41 -11.96 -4.03
C GLN A 93 -4.86 -11.52 -5.42
N VAL A 94 -5.30 -10.26 -5.55
CA VAL A 94 -5.71 -9.68 -6.82
C VAL A 94 -4.52 -9.61 -7.78
N ARG A 95 -3.37 -9.10 -7.34
CA ARG A 95 -2.15 -9.06 -8.18
C ARG A 95 -1.72 -10.44 -8.67
N LEU A 96 -1.67 -11.44 -7.78
CA LEU A 96 -1.35 -12.82 -8.13
C LEU A 96 -2.29 -13.39 -9.21
N ARG A 97 -3.60 -13.11 -9.09
CA ARG A 97 -4.58 -13.55 -10.09
C ARG A 97 -4.36 -12.88 -11.45
N TYR A 98 -4.07 -11.58 -11.46
CA TYR A 98 -3.78 -10.87 -12.70
C TYR A 98 -2.50 -11.38 -13.38
N GLU A 99 -1.43 -11.63 -12.62
CA GLU A 99 -0.18 -12.20 -13.15
C GLU A 99 -0.41 -13.60 -13.74
N LEU A 100 -1.16 -14.45 -13.05
CA LEU A 100 -1.53 -15.77 -13.56
C LEU A 100 -2.36 -15.68 -14.84
N MET A 101 -3.35 -14.78 -14.90
CA MET A 101 -4.13 -14.57 -16.11
C MET A 101 -3.26 -14.07 -17.27
N ALA A 102 -2.34 -13.14 -17.02
CA ALA A 102 -1.42 -12.63 -18.04
C ALA A 102 -0.52 -13.75 -18.58
N GLN A 103 0.05 -14.60 -17.71
CA GLN A 103 0.85 -15.75 -18.12
C GLN A 103 0.03 -16.76 -18.94
N LEU A 104 -1.18 -17.09 -18.48
CA LEU A 104 -2.06 -18.01 -19.21
C LEU A 104 -2.46 -17.46 -20.57
N GLN A 105 -2.74 -16.16 -20.69
CA GLN A 105 -3.05 -15.51 -21.97
C GLN A 105 -1.85 -15.50 -22.91
N GLN A 106 -0.63 -15.28 -22.39
CA GLN A 106 0.59 -15.32 -23.19
C GLN A 106 0.85 -16.72 -23.76
N VAL A 107 0.65 -17.77 -22.96
CA VAL A 107 0.82 -19.16 -23.40
C VAL A 107 -0.30 -19.59 -24.36
N THR A 108 -1.55 -19.23 -24.06
CA THR A 108 -2.72 -19.73 -24.81
C THR A 108 -2.98 -18.93 -26.09
N GLY A 109 -2.90 -17.59 -26.01
CA GLY A 109 -3.23 -16.69 -27.11
C GLY A 109 -2.22 -16.73 -28.26
N LYS A 110 -0.93 -16.93 -27.95
CA LYS A 110 0.11 -17.08 -28.98
C LYS A 110 -0.05 -18.38 -29.78
N ASN A 111 -0.43 -19.48 -29.12
CA ASN A 111 -0.49 -20.79 -29.75
C ASN A 111 -1.75 -21.00 -30.61
N GLN A 112 -2.92 -20.51 -30.18
CA GLN A 112 -4.17 -20.76 -30.92
C GLN A 112 -4.21 -20.08 -32.30
N THR A 113 -3.89 -18.78 -32.36
CA THR A 113 -3.93 -18.01 -33.62
C THR A 113 -2.86 -18.49 -34.60
N SER A 114 -1.67 -18.83 -34.09
CA SER A 114 -0.57 -19.30 -34.93
C SER A 114 -0.83 -20.69 -35.55
N PHE A 115 -1.47 -21.60 -34.81
CA PHE A 115 -1.73 -22.96 -35.32
C PHE A 115 -2.78 -22.98 -36.44
N SER A 116 -3.87 -22.22 -36.30
CA SER A 116 -4.92 -22.15 -37.32
C SER A 116 -4.42 -21.56 -38.64
N GLN A 117 -3.60 -20.50 -38.57
CA GLN A 117 -2.99 -19.90 -39.77
C GLN A 117 -1.99 -20.84 -40.43
N LEU A 118 -1.15 -21.52 -39.65
CA LEU A 118 -0.18 -22.50 -40.16
C LEU A 118 -0.87 -23.66 -40.88
N LEU A 119 -1.92 -24.25 -40.30
CA LEU A 119 -2.66 -25.33 -40.93
C LEU A 119 -3.39 -24.88 -42.20
N ALA A 120 -3.93 -23.65 -42.20
CA ALA A 120 -4.59 -23.09 -43.38
C ALA A 120 -3.59 -22.87 -44.54
N ASP A 121 -2.39 -22.35 -44.24
CA ASP A 121 -1.34 -22.19 -45.23
C ASP A 121 -0.84 -23.54 -45.73
N LEU A 122 -0.64 -24.53 -44.85
CA LEU A 122 -0.23 -25.87 -45.24
C LEU A 122 -1.25 -26.56 -46.15
N ALA A 123 -2.56 -26.35 -45.92
CA ALA A 123 -3.62 -26.84 -46.79
C ALA A 123 -3.65 -26.16 -48.17
N ARG A 124 -3.07 -24.96 -48.32
CA ARG A 124 -2.93 -24.28 -49.61
C ARG A 124 -1.76 -24.81 -50.42
N VAL A 125 -0.75 -25.39 -49.77
CA VAL A 125 0.42 -26.02 -50.41
C VAL A 125 0.18 -27.52 -50.66
N ASP A 126 -1.06 -27.90 -50.94
CA ASP A 126 -1.41 -29.28 -51.23
C ASP A 126 -0.88 -29.70 -52.61
N THR A 127 -0.16 -30.81 -52.67
CA THR A 127 0.41 -31.38 -53.90
C THR A 127 0.05 -32.86 -53.96
N SER A 128 -0.50 -33.33 -55.08
CA SER A 128 -0.99 -34.71 -55.26
C SER A 128 0.05 -35.82 -55.07
N ALA A 129 1.34 -35.49 -55.01
CA ALA A 129 2.45 -36.42 -54.84
C ALA A 129 2.95 -36.56 -53.39
N ILE A 130 2.41 -35.75 -52.46
CA ILE A 130 2.91 -35.63 -51.09
C ILE A 130 1.73 -35.78 -50.12
N TRP A 131 1.84 -36.74 -49.19
CA TRP A 131 0.83 -36.96 -48.14
C TRP A 131 1.44 -36.74 -46.77
N LEU A 132 0.87 -35.81 -46.00
CA LEU A 132 1.26 -35.58 -44.61
C LEU A 132 0.44 -36.45 -43.67
N HIS A 133 1.10 -37.09 -42.72
CA HIS A 133 0.43 -37.89 -41.68
C HIS A 133 0.74 -37.41 -40.26
N ARG A 134 1.84 -36.67 -40.05
CA ARG A 134 2.15 -36.08 -38.75
C ARG A 134 2.70 -34.67 -38.92
N ILE A 135 2.09 -33.74 -38.18
CA ILE A 135 2.51 -32.34 -38.08
C ILE A 135 2.78 -32.08 -36.59
N LEU A 136 3.98 -31.67 -36.25
CA LEU A 136 4.39 -31.33 -34.89
C LEU A 136 4.86 -29.87 -34.86
N LEU A 137 4.34 -29.11 -33.91
CA LEU A 137 4.75 -27.72 -33.65
C LEU A 137 5.16 -27.59 -32.18
N GLN A 138 6.41 -27.19 -31.93
CA GLN A 138 6.93 -27.00 -30.58
C GLN A 138 7.82 -25.75 -30.55
N ASP A 139 7.48 -24.76 -29.73
CA ASP A 139 8.29 -23.54 -29.52
C ASP A 139 8.81 -22.92 -30.82
N ASP A 140 7.94 -22.86 -31.82
CA ASP A 140 8.18 -22.34 -33.17
C ASP A 140 8.92 -23.29 -34.15
N ALA A 141 9.42 -24.43 -33.70
CA ALA A 141 9.94 -25.50 -34.54
C ALA A 141 8.81 -26.32 -35.16
N LEU A 142 8.75 -26.35 -36.49
CA LEU A 142 7.79 -27.16 -37.26
C LEU A 142 8.49 -28.43 -37.76
N THR A 143 7.90 -29.58 -37.47
CA THR A 143 8.32 -30.89 -38.02
C THR A 143 7.15 -31.51 -38.78
N LEU A 144 7.42 -31.87 -40.04
CA LEU A 144 6.47 -32.49 -40.95
C LEU A 144 6.94 -33.89 -41.30
N GLN A 145 6.03 -34.86 -41.19
CA GLN A 145 6.27 -36.23 -41.62
C GLN A 145 5.18 -36.66 -42.59
N GLY A 146 5.63 -37.31 -43.66
CA GLY A 146 4.76 -37.69 -44.74
C GLY A 146 5.34 -38.78 -45.62
N ARG A 147 4.58 -39.10 -46.66
CA ARG A 147 4.96 -40.02 -47.73
C ARG A 147 5.01 -39.26 -49.05
N THR A 148 5.94 -39.62 -49.91
CA THR A 148 6.02 -39.12 -51.27
C THR A 148 6.22 -40.26 -52.26
N ILE A 149 5.57 -40.17 -53.42
CA ILE A 149 5.81 -41.07 -54.56
C ILE A 149 6.84 -40.45 -55.52
N GLU A 150 6.96 -39.12 -55.53
CA GLU A 150 7.89 -38.36 -56.36
C GLU A 150 8.87 -37.57 -55.47
N PRO A 151 9.99 -38.16 -55.04
CA PRO A 151 10.97 -37.47 -54.19
C PRO A 151 11.58 -36.23 -54.86
N GLN A 152 11.52 -36.13 -56.19
CA GLN A 152 11.98 -34.99 -56.97
C GLN A 152 11.12 -33.73 -56.78
N GLN A 153 9.85 -33.89 -56.40
CA GLN A 153 8.91 -32.78 -56.13
C GLN A 153 9.02 -32.23 -54.71
N LEU A 154 9.78 -32.89 -53.84
CA LEU A 154 9.88 -32.52 -52.43
C LEU A 154 10.66 -31.21 -52.23
N PRO A 155 11.81 -30.96 -52.90
CA PRO A 155 12.51 -29.68 -52.80
C PRO A 155 11.70 -28.50 -53.36
N SER A 156 10.97 -28.69 -54.46
CA SER A 156 10.11 -27.64 -55.05
C SER A 156 8.92 -27.33 -54.14
N TRP A 157 8.33 -28.35 -53.52
CA TRP A 157 7.30 -28.19 -52.51
C TRP A 157 7.81 -27.42 -51.28
N LEU A 158 8.97 -27.76 -50.73
CA LEU A 158 9.58 -27.00 -49.63
C LEU A 158 9.94 -25.57 -50.04
N ALA A 159 10.38 -25.35 -51.27
CA ALA A 159 10.66 -24.00 -51.78
C ALA A 159 9.39 -23.13 -51.82
N SER A 160 8.22 -23.72 -52.09
CA SER A 160 6.95 -22.99 -52.10
C SER A 160 6.51 -22.49 -50.72
N PHE A 161 7.05 -23.02 -49.63
CA PHE A 161 6.77 -22.55 -48.27
C PHE A 161 7.27 -21.13 -48.04
N SER A 162 8.28 -20.71 -48.82
CA SER A 162 8.78 -19.33 -48.84
C SER A 162 7.75 -18.30 -49.36
N GLN A 163 6.56 -18.71 -49.80
CA GLN A 163 5.50 -17.81 -50.26
C GLN A 163 4.43 -17.53 -49.19
N TYR A 164 4.46 -18.26 -48.07
CA TYR A 164 3.46 -18.18 -47.01
C TYR A 164 4.07 -17.61 -45.74
N GLU A 165 3.47 -16.54 -45.22
CA GLU A 165 4.00 -15.77 -44.09
C GLU A 165 4.21 -16.63 -42.83
N ALA A 166 3.30 -17.56 -42.53
CA ALA A 166 3.39 -18.45 -41.37
C ALA A 166 4.50 -19.53 -41.48
N LEU A 167 4.94 -19.84 -42.71
CA LEU A 167 5.93 -20.88 -43.01
C LEU A 167 7.32 -20.30 -43.30
N GLN A 168 7.41 -19.08 -43.85
CA GLN A 168 8.67 -18.37 -44.13
C GLN A 168 9.55 -18.14 -42.90
N GLN A 169 8.94 -17.91 -41.74
CA GLN A 169 9.65 -17.61 -40.49
C GLN A 169 10.30 -18.86 -39.84
N ARG A 170 10.12 -20.06 -40.43
CA ARG A 170 10.48 -21.34 -39.80
C ARG A 170 11.50 -22.11 -40.66
N PRO A 171 12.80 -22.09 -40.32
CA PRO A 171 13.82 -22.79 -41.09
C PRO A 171 13.76 -24.31 -40.84
N PHE A 172 13.72 -25.08 -41.92
CA PHE A 172 13.92 -26.53 -41.92
C PHE A 172 15.39 -26.83 -42.20
N GLY A 173 15.98 -27.79 -41.49
CA GLY A 173 17.37 -28.19 -41.75
C GLY A 173 17.74 -29.63 -41.42
N VAL A 174 16.78 -30.44 -40.95
CA VAL A 174 16.92 -31.90 -40.96
C VAL A 174 15.99 -32.47 -42.01
N PHE A 175 16.56 -33.25 -42.93
CA PHE A 175 15.83 -34.02 -43.92
C PHE A 175 16.24 -35.48 -43.82
N GLU A 176 15.28 -36.35 -43.58
CA GLU A 176 15.47 -37.80 -43.61
C GLU A 176 14.51 -38.41 -44.62
N LEU A 177 15.04 -39.31 -45.44
CA LEU A 177 14.28 -40.06 -46.43
C LEU A 177 14.53 -41.55 -46.19
N ARG A 178 13.46 -42.31 -45.95
CA ARG A 178 13.52 -43.74 -45.68
C ARG A 178 12.61 -44.48 -46.66
N ALA A 179 13.13 -45.54 -47.28
CA ALA A 179 12.31 -46.48 -48.04
C ALA A 179 11.58 -47.43 -47.06
N GLU A 180 10.31 -47.70 -47.31
CA GLU A 180 9.48 -48.62 -46.53
C GLU A 180 8.94 -49.72 -47.47
N GLU A 181 8.37 -50.79 -46.93
CA GLU A 181 7.88 -51.95 -47.70
C GLU A 181 6.65 -51.64 -48.60
N ALA A 182 5.99 -50.50 -48.39
CA ALA A 182 4.88 -50.03 -49.22
C ALA A 182 5.36 -49.07 -50.32
N PRO A 183 4.65 -48.95 -51.46
CA PRO A 183 5.08 -48.09 -52.56
C PRO A 183 5.13 -46.62 -52.12
N GLY A 184 6.36 -46.08 -52.00
CA GLY A 184 6.63 -44.68 -51.64
C GLY A 184 7.79 -44.53 -50.66
N LEU A 185 8.28 -43.30 -50.53
CA LEU A 185 9.33 -42.92 -49.58
C LEU A 185 8.70 -42.18 -48.40
N VAL A 186 9.09 -42.52 -47.18
CA VAL A 186 8.73 -41.76 -45.98
C VAL A 186 9.75 -40.65 -45.81
N PHE A 187 9.28 -39.42 -45.63
CA PHE A 187 10.12 -38.28 -45.35
C PHE A 187 9.83 -37.69 -43.97
N THR A 188 10.88 -37.20 -43.32
CA THR A 188 10.77 -36.32 -42.14
C THR A 188 11.56 -35.06 -42.43
N VAL A 189 10.89 -33.91 -42.31
CA VAL A 189 11.49 -32.59 -42.49
C VAL A 189 11.25 -31.80 -41.21
N GLY A 190 12.31 -31.25 -40.59
CA GLY A 190 12.17 -30.52 -39.33
C GLY A 190 13.33 -29.56 -39.04
N HIS A 191 13.27 -28.93 -37.87
CA HIS A 191 14.27 -27.98 -37.40
C HIS A 191 15.59 -28.68 -36.98
N LEU A 192 16.71 -27.96 -37.12
CA LEU A 192 18.10 -28.45 -36.95
C LEU A 192 18.42 -29.08 -35.58
N GLU A 193 17.63 -28.79 -34.54
CA GLU A 193 17.91 -29.24 -33.17
C GLU A 193 17.39 -30.66 -32.84
N HIS A 194 16.54 -31.28 -33.66
CA HIS A 194 15.89 -32.55 -33.30
C HIS A 194 16.65 -33.83 -33.69
N ARG A 195 17.91 -33.76 -34.14
CA ARG A 195 18.69 -34.95 -34.52
C ARG A 195 19.03 -35.87 -33.33
N GLN A 196 18.99 -35.36 -32.10
CA GLN A 196 19.51 -36.09 -30.93
C GLN A 196 18.52 -37.07 -30.29
N THR A 197 17.22 -37.00 -30.59
CA THR A 197 16.19 -37.86 -29.96
C THR A 197 15.88 -39.13 -30.74
N MET A 198 16.24 -39.23 -32.02
CA MET A 198 15.90 -40.40 -32.86
C MET A 198 16.97 -41.50 -32.88
N ASN A 199 18.18 -41.23 -32.37
CA ASN A 199 19.26 -42.24 -32.34
C ASN A 199 19.19 -43.18 -31.12
N VAL A 200 18.34 -42.91 -30.13
CA VAL A 200 18.27 -43.70 -28.88
C VAL A 200 17.41 -44.96 -29.04
N THR A 201 16.45 -45.00 -29.98
CA THR A 201 15.55 -46.16 -30.14
C THR A 201 16.11 -47.26 -31.03
N ALA A 202 17.20 -47.01 -31.79
CA ALA A 202 17.80 -48.01 -32.69
C ALA A 202 19.03 -48.74 -32.10
N GLY A 203 19.49 -48.37 -30.89
CA GLY A 203 20.71 -48.90 -30.28
C GLY A 203 20.52 -49.82 -29.06
N GLY A 204 19.27 -50.17 -28.71
CA GLY A 204 18.93 -50.87 -27.47
C GLY A 204 18.27 -52.23 -27.67
N ALA A 205 18.89 -53.11 -28.45
CA ALA A 205 18.56 -54.53 -28.45
C ALA A 205 19.79 -55.35 -28.88
N ARG A 206 20.69 -55.58 -27.92
CA ARG A 206 21.58 -56.74 -27.89
C ARG A 206 21.57 -57.31 -26.50
#